data_AF-A0A962Z4V3-F1
#
_entry.id   AF-A0A962Z4V3-F1
#
_cell.length_a   1.000
_cell.length_b   1.000
_cell.length_c   1.000
_cell.angle_alpha   90.00
_cell.angle_beta   90.00
_cell.angle_gamma   90.00
#
_symmetry.space_group_name_H-M   'P 1'
#
loop_
_entity.id
_entity.type
_entity.pdbx_description
1 polymer ?
#
loop_
_entity_poly.entity_id
_entity_poly.type
_entity_poly.pdbx_seq_one_letter_code
_entity_poly.pdbx_strand_id
1 'polypeptide(L)'
;LIQAWTDWTDADDNAMPQGAERSYYEGEGLYNMPANNFFQVPAELLFVRGYKAAFSDVDVNAVFTVYGKHQGVDFGSASRQTLQMIPGMTEETIELILTSRKTHDLSKRSELSLLLDAAVYIEVQPWIAEGAVDNIFTLAVFPASQDAPEYAYMEDIEFDPFWIGAKTLSVKPMARIGEY
;
A
#
# COMPACT_ATOMS: atom_id res chain seq x y z
N LEU A 1 -1.35 10.78 15.84
CA LEU A 1 -1.39 10.11 14.52
C LEU A 1 -2.79 10.16 13.92
N ILE A 2 -3.83 9.59 14.54
CA ILE A 2 -5.21 9.66 13.98
C ILE A 2 -5.68 11.10 13.71
N GLN A 3 -5.46 12.04 14.62
CA GLN A 3 -5.84 13.44 14.38
C GLN A 3 -5.10 14.06 13.19
N ALA A 4 -3.79 13.80 13.07
CA ALA A 4 -3.02 14.25 11.90
C ALA A 4 -3.46 13.59 10.59
N TRP A 5 -3.92 12.34 10.63
CA TRP A 5 -4.56 11.70 9.49
C TRP A 5 -5.87 12.39 9.12
N THR A 6 -6.69 12.73 10.11
CA THR A 6 -7.95 13.45 9.87
C THR A 6 -7.69 14.78 9.18
N ASP A 7 -6.86 15.65 9.77
CA ASP A 7 -6.47 16.95 9.19
C ASP A 7 -5.78 16.81 7.81
N TRP A 8 -5.17 15.66 7.50
CA TRP A 8 -4.61 15.45 6.16
C TRP A 8 -5.68 15.29 5.07
N THR A 9 -6.84 14.73 5.46
CA THR A 9 -7.86 14.21 4.52
C THR A 9 -9.15 15.01 4.51
N ASP A 10 -9.45 15.78 5.56
CA ASP A 10 -10.63 16.64 5.59
C ASP A 10 -10.43 17.92 4.76
N ALA A 11 -11.53 18.61 4.47
CA ALA A 11 -11.53 19.68 3.48
C ALA A 11 -11.20 21.06 4.07
N ASP A 12 -11.06 21.18 5.39
CA ASP A 12 -10.87 22.45 6.06
C ASP A 12 -9.40 22.67 6.46
N ASP A 13 -9.11 23.73 7.23
CA ASP A 13 -7.76 24.08 7.67
C ASP A 13 -7.71 24.21 9.22
N ASN A 14 -8.63 23.57 9.95
CA ASN A 14 -8.76 23.70 11.40
C ASN A 14 -8.00 22.59 12.13
N ALA A 15 -6.80 22.92 12.60
CA ALA A 15 -5.93 21.92 13.22
C ALA A 15 -6.54 21.35 14.51
N MET A 16 -6.61 20.02 14.58
CA MET A 16 -6.89 19.32 15.82
C MET A 16 -5.72 19.45 16.82
N PRO A 17 -5.92 19.22 18.13
CA PRO A 17 -4.88 19.39 19.15
C PRO A 17 -3.56 18.64 18.88
N GLN A 18 -3.64 17.45 18.27
CA GLN A 18 -2.50 16.63 17.85
C GLN A 18 -2.50 16.41 16.33
N GLY A 19 -3.19 17.29 15.61
CA GLY A 19 -3.30 17.32 14.17
C GLY A 19 -2.22 18.19 13.52
N ALA A 20 -2.39 18.47 12.23
CA ALA A 20 -1.44 19.23 11.45
C ALA A 20 -2.11 19.79 10.19
N GLU A 21 -2.05 21.11 10.06
CA GLU A 21 -2.67 21.86 8.97
C GLU A 21 -1.64 22.71 8.24
N ARG A 22 -2.10 23.53 7.28
CA ARG A 22 -1.25 24.39 6.46
C ARG A 22 -0.15 25.11 7.24
N SER A 23 -0.51 25.74 8.36
CA SER A 23 0.45 26.46 9.21
C SER A 23 1.59 25.58 9.75
N TYR A 24 1.31 24.31 10.07
CA TYR A 24 2.31 23.35 10.50
C TYR A 24 3.23 22.99 9.34
N TYR A 25 2.67 22.62 8.18
CA TYR A 25 3.47 22.17 7.04
C TYR A 25 4.30 23.29 6.42
N GLU A 26 3.77 24.51 6.34
CA GLU A 26 4.54 25.68 5.90
C GLU A 26 5.72 25.97 6.85
N GLY A 27 5.55 25.74 8.16
CA GLY A 27 6.62 25.83 9.15
C GLY A 27 7.74 24.81 8.92
N GLU A 28 7.40 23.65 8.35
CA GLU A 28 8.34 22.59 7.93
C GLU A 28 8.88 22.79 6.50
N GLY A 29 8.53 23.89 5.83
CA GLY A 29 8.94 24.18 4.45
C GLY A 29 8.18 23.38 3.37
N LEU A 30 7.06 22.76 3.74
CA LEU A 30 6.20 21.97 2.86
C LEU A 30 4.99 22.80 2.44
N TYR A 31 5.11 23.47 1.30
CA TYR A 31 4.03 24.30 0.74
C TYR A 31 2.97 23.45 0.02
N ASN A 32 1.73 23.93 0.01
CA ASN A 32 0.54 23.26 -0.57
C ASN A 32 0.17 21.93 0.13
N MET A 33 0.37 21.87 1.44
CA MET A 33 -0.01 20.76 2.32
C MET A 33 -0.92 21.28 3.45
N PRO A 34 -1.81 20.46 4.05
CA PRO A 34 -2.07 19.06 3.71
C PRO A 34 -2.78 18.91 2.35
N ALA A 35 -3.03 17.66 1.94
CA ALA A 35 -3.73 17.38 0.69
C ALA A 35 -5.19 17.87 0.70
N ASN A 36 -5.78 17.95 1.90
CA ASN A 36 -7.19 18.24 2.17
C ASN A 36 -8.13 17.39 1.31
N ASN A 37 -7.73 16.13 1.08
CA ASN A 37 -8.36 15.18 0.18
C ASN A 37 -7.85 13.76 0.45
N PHE A 38 -8.42 12.76 -0.24
CA PHE A 38 -7.91 11.40 -0.24
C PHE A 38 -6.47 11.32 -0.81
N PHE A 39 -5.70 10.39 -0.25
CA PHE A 39 -4.35 10.07 -0.71
C PHE A 39 -4.32 9.74 -2.21
N GLN A 40 -3.41 10.37 -2.97
CA GLN A 40 -3.23 10.07 -4.39
C GLN A 40 -2.15 9.03 -4.65
N VAL A 41 -1.18 8.92 -3.72
CA VAL A 41 -0.12 7.90 -3.74
C VAL A 41 0.18 7.42 -2.32
N PRO A 42 0.63 6.17 -2.11
CA PRO A 42 0.98 5.68 -0.78
C PRO A 42 2.06 6.53 -0.08
N ALA A 43 3.01 7.08 -0.85
CA ALA A 43 4.11 7.89 -0.32
C ALA A 43 3.65 9.17 0.41
N GLU A 44 2.46 9.69 0.12
CA GLU A 44 1.88 10.84 0.85
C GLU A 44 1.72 10.55 2.35
N LEU A 45 1.56 9.27 2.73
CA LEU A 45 1.49 8.84 4.11
C LEU A 45 2.68 9.33 4.94
N LEU A 46 3.88 9.41 4.35
CA LEU A 46 5.09 9.83 5.05
C LEU A 46 5.12 11.34 5.35
N PHE A 47 4.27 12.14 4.71
CA PHE A 47 4.16 13.58 4.97
C PHE A 47 3.20 13.88 6.11
N VAL A 48 2.27 12.97 6.42
CA VAL A 48 1.37 13.13 7.56
C VAL A 48 2.20 13.26 8.85
N ARG A 49 1.88 14.26 9.68
CA ARG A 49 2.63 14.53 10.91
C ARG A 49 2.79 13.26 11.78
N GLY A 50 4.05 12.89 12.00
CA GLY A 50 4.46 11.74 12.82
C GLY A 50 4.52 10.39 12.08
N TYR A 51 4.01 10.29 10.85
CA TYR A 51 3.96 9.03 10.12
C TYR A 51 5.32 8.62 9.54
N LYS A 52 6.16 9.57 9.11
CA LYS A 52 7.55 9.26 8.70
C LYS A 52 8.32 8.45 9.74
N ALA A 53 8.14 8.78 11.02
CA ALA A 53 8.77 8.04 12.12
C ALA A 53 8.06 6.71 12.42
N ALA A 54 6.73 6.66 12.28
CA ALA A 54 5.96 5.44 12.51
C ALA A 54 6.21 4.35 11.44
N PHE A 55 6.58 4.76 10.22
CA PHE A 55 6.82 3.88 9.08
C PHE A 55 8.28 3.94 8.60
N SER A 56 9.24 4.23 9.49
CA SER A 56 10.65 4.39 9.10
C SER A 56 11.27 3.14 8.46
N ASP A 57 10.79 1.97 8.87
CA ASP A 57 11.30 0.67 8.46
C ASP A 57 10.36 -0.04 7.47
N VAL A 58 9.38 0.69 6.92
CA VAL A 58 8.35 0.17 6.02
C VAL A 58 8.45 0.87 4.67
N ASP A 59 8.60 0.08 3.60
CA ASP A 59 8.37 0.59 2.26
C ASP A 59 6.86 0.74 2.04
N VAL A 60 6.36 1.96 2.24
CA VAL A 60 4.92 2.28 2.13
C VAL A 60 4.35 1.99 0.74
N ASN A 61 5.18 2.03 -0.32
CA ASN A 61 4.73 1.72 -1.68
C ASN A 61 4.59 0.22 -1.93
N ALA A 62 5.31 -0.61 -1.16
CA ALA A 62 5.22 -2.06 -1.24
C ALA A 62 4.08 -2.65 -0.39
N VAL A 63 3.64 -1.92 0.64
CA VAL A 63 2.64 -2.42 1.60
C VAL A 63 1.24 -1.84 1.38
N PHE A 64 1.14 -0.57 1.00
CA PHE A 64 -0.14 0.11 0.87
C PHE A 64 -0.51 0.40 -0.58
N THR A 65 -1.81 0.58 -0.80
CA THR A 65 -2.39 1.01 -2.07
C THR A 65 -3.45 2.08 -1.81
N VAL A 66 -3.57 3.03 -2.72
CA VAL A 66 -4.69 4.00 -2.75
C VAL A 66 -5.84 3.50 -3.64
N TYR A 67 -5.62 2.38 -4.32
CA TYR A 67 -6.58 1.75 -5.21
C TYR A 67 -7.28 0.59 -4.49
N GLY A 68 -8.59 0.48 -4.70
CA GLY A 68 -9.42 -0.58 -4.15
C GLY A 68 -10.85 -0.09 -4.00
N LYS A 69 -11.82 -1.00 -4.13
CA LYS A 69 -13.24 -0.66 -3.87
C LYS A 69 -13.64 -0.91 -2.43
N HIS A 70 -12.82 -1.65 -1.71
CA HIS A 70 -13.11 -2.15 -0.37
C HIS A 70 -11.93 -1.89 0.55
N GLN A 71 -12.24 -1.66 1.84
CA GLN A 71 -11.23 -1.60 2.87
C GLN A 71 -10.81 -3.02 3.26
N GLY A 72 -9.52 -3.18 3.55
CA GLY A 72 -8.94 -4.44 4.01
C GLY A 72 -7.84 -4.96 3.09
N VAL A 73 -7.35 -6.15 3.44
CA VAL A 73 -6.24 -6.84 2.80
C VAL A 73 -6.78 -8.13 2.18
N ASP A 74 -6.41 -8.38 0.93
CA ASP A 74 -6.62 -9.68 0.29
C ASP A 74 -5.48 -10.63 0.66
N PHE A 75 -5.78 -11.64 1.48
CA PHE A 75 -4.78 -12.59 1.96
C PHE A 75 -4.35 -13.59 0.86
N GLY A 76 -5.07 -13.66 -0.26
CA GLY A 76 -4.68 -14.42 -1.44
C GLY A 76 -3.49 -13.81 -2.19
N SER A 77 -3.35 -12.48 -2.16
CA SER A 77 -2.36 -11.75 -2.96
C SER A 77 -1.38 -10.88 -2.14
N ALA A 78 -1.71 -10.53 -0.90
CA ALA A 78 -0.90 -9.63 -0.07
C ALA A 78 0.58 -10.04 0.04
N SER A 79 1.48 -9.06 0.07
CA SER A 79 2.91 -9.33 0.27
C SER A 79 3.17 -9.86 1.70
N ARG A 80 4.34 -10.47 1.92
CA ARG A 80 4.77 -10.85 3.28
C ARG A 80 4.77 -9.63 4.22
N GLN A 81 5.33 -8.52 3.76
CA GLN A 81 5.43 -7.28 4.53
C GLN A 81 4.04 -6.75 4.90
N THR A 82 3.08 -6.80 3.97
CA THR A 82 1.68 -6.43 4.24
C THR A 82 1.08 -7.32 5.33
N LEU A 83 1.28 -8.64 5.27
CA LEU A 83 0.78 -9.55 6.30
C LEU A 83 1.43 -9.31 7.67
N GLN A 84 2.73 -8.99 7.72
CA GLN A 84 3.45 -8.67 8.97
C GLN A 84 2.90 -7.43 9.68
N MET A 85 2.23 -6.53 8.95
CA MET A 85 1.62 -5.33 9.54
C MET A 85 0.23 -5.57 10.13
N ILE A 86 -0.35 -6.75 9.93
CA ILE A 86 -1.66 -7.11 10.48
C ILE A 86 -1.48 -7.57 11.94
N PRO A 87 -2.17 -6.95 12.92
CA PRO A 87 -2.17 -7.42 14.30
C PRO A 87 -2.54 -8.91 14.42
N GLY A 88 -1.83 -9.62 15.29
CA GLY A 88 -2.04 -11.06 15.52
C GLY A 88 -1.30 -11.99 14.57
N MET A 89 -0.59 -11.47 13.57
CA MET A 89 0.18 -12.29 12.64
C MET A 89 1.53 -12.70 13.22
N THR A 90 1.78 -14.01 13.27
CA THR A 90 3.10 -14.58 13.55
C THR A 90 3.78 -15.04 12.27
N GLU A 91 5.10 -15.22 12.30
CA GLU A 91 5.85 -15.71 11.14
C GLU A 91 5.34 -17.10 10.70
N GLU A 92 4.97 -17.97 11.65
CA GLU A 92 4.38 -19.28 11.35
C GLU A 92 3.04 -19.16 10.64
N THR A 93 2.19 -18.22 11.07
CA THR A 93 0.88 -17.96 10.45
C THR A 93 1.04 -17.43 9.03
N ILE A 94 2.01 -16.53 8.83
CA ILE A 94 2.32 -15.95 7.52
C ILE A 94 2.83 -17.03 6.56
N GLU A 95 3.76 -17.88 7.00
CA GLU A 95 4.24 -19.01 6.19
C GLU A 95 3.11 -19.97 5.81
N LEU A 96 2.19 -20.24 6.74
CA LEU A 96 1.02 -21.07 6.49
C LEU A 96 0.14 -20.47 5.38
N ILE A 97 -0.14 -19.17 5.44
CA ILE A 97 -0.90 -18.45 4.41
C ILE A 97 -0.17 -18.54 3.07
N LEU A 98 1.10 -18.15 3.02
CA LEU A 98 1.88 -18.11 1.78
C LEU A 98 1.99 -19.48 1.10
N THR A 99 2.17 -20.54 1.89
CA THR A 99 2.23 -21.91 1.38
C THR A 99 0.85 -22.38 0.87
N SER A 100 -0.23 -22.01 1.54
CA SER A 100 -1.59 -22.46 1.24
C SER A 100 -2.20 -21.80 0.00
N ARG A 101 -1.70 -20.63 -0.42
CA ARG A 101 -2.13 -19.93 -1.66
C ARG A 101 -2.07 -20.77 -2.94
N LYS A 102 -1.21 -21.80 -2.96
CA LYS A 102 -1.04 -22.68 -4.13
C LYS A 102 -2.23 -23.61 -4.34
N THR A 103 -2.98 -23.89 -3.29
CA THR A 103 -4.02 -24.93 -3.27
C THR A 103 -5.37 -24.43 -2.79
N HIS A 104 -5.42 -23.27 -2.12
CA HIS A 104 -6.62 -22.68 -1.58
C HIS A 104 -6.77 -21.23 -2.05
N ASP A 105 -8.03 -20.83 -2.26
CA ASP A 105 -8.41 -19.46 -2.61
C ASP A 105 -8.55 -18.62 -1.33
N LEU A 106 -7.42 -18.15 -0.81
CA LEU A 106 -7.35 -17.40 0.45
C LEU A 106 -7.89 -15.97 0.36
N SER A 107 -8.39 -15.54 -0.81
CA SER A 107 -9.21 -14.33 -0.93
C SER A 107 -10.61 -14.53 -0.33
N LYS A 108 -11.01 -15.78 -0.05
CA LYS A 108 -12.30 -16.10 0.58
C LYS A 108 -12.16 -16.26 2.10
N ARG A 109 -13.01 -15.53 2.83
CA ARG A 109 -13.14 -15.64 4.30
C ARG A 109 -13.38 -17.06 4.79
N SER A 110 -14.15 -17.88 4.05
CA SER A 110 -14.42 -19.28 4.41
C SER A 110 -13.14 -20.12 4.43
N GLU A 111 -12.28 -19.96 3.42
CA GLU A 111 -11.00 -20.68 3.35
C GLU A 111 -10.06 -20.23 4.46
N LEU A 112 -9.97 -18.92 4.71
CA LEU A 112 -9.20 -18.37 5.82
C LEU A 112 -9.66 -18.89 7.19
N SER A 113 -10.97 -18.98 7.41
CA SER A 113 -11.52 -19.46 8.69
C SER A 113 -11.26 -20.94 8.97
N LEU A 114 -11.04 -21.73 7.91
CA LEU A 114 -10.68 -23.15 8.01
C LEU A 114 -9.18 -23.34 8.18
N LEU A 115 -8.38 -22.43 7.61
CA LEU A 115 -6.93 -22.49 7.67
C LEU A 115 -6.36 -21.99 9.00
N LEU A 116 -6.94 -20.92 9.55
CA LEU A 116 -6.41 -20.23 10.73
C LEU A 116 -7.04 -20.74 12.03
N ASP A 117 -6.26 -20.73 13.10
CA ASP A 117 -6.78 -20.94 14.45
C ASP A 117 -7.85 -19.88 14.78
N ALA A 118 -8.89 -20.29 15.52
CA ALA A 118 -10.04 -19.41 15.80
C ALA A 118 -9.64 -18.08 16.47
N ALA A 119 -8.65 -18.10 17.36
CA ALA A 119 -8.15 -16.88 18.01
C ALA A 119 -7.48 -15.92 17.01
N VAL A 120 -6.61 -16.46 16.15
CA VAL A 120 -5.95 -15.70 15.08
C VAL A 120 -6.98 -15.15 14.10
N TYR A 121 -7.93 -16.00 13.66
CA TYR A 121 -8.98 -15.60 12.74
C TYR A 121 -9.82 -14.42 13.27
N ILE A 122 -10.19 -14.45 14.56
CA ILE A 122 -10.94 -13.36 15.21
C ILE A 122 -10.12 -12.05 15.18
N GLU A 123 -8.82 -12.12 15.43
CA GLU A 123 -7.95 -10.94 15.46
C GLU A 123 -7.75 -10.34 14.06
N VAL A 124 -7.61 -11.19 13.03
CA VAL A 124 -7.40 -10.72 11.65
C VAL A 124 -8.71 -10.35 10.92
N GLN A 125 -9.87 -10.76 11.43
CA GLN A 125 -11.17 -10.56 10.76
C GLN A 125 -11.45 -9.12 10.31
N PRO A 126 -11.16 -8.07 11.11
CA PRO A 126 -11.36 -6.67 10.71
C PRO A 126 -10.49 -6.23 9.52
N TRP A 127 -9.40 -6.97 9.26
CA TRP A 127 -8.42 -6.65 8.23
C TRP A 127 -8.67 -7.39 6.92
N ILE A 128 -9.58 -8.36 6.87
CA ILE A 128 -9.86 -9.12 5.65
C ILE A 128 -10.78 -8.31 4.73
N ALA A 129 -10.33 -8.06 3.51
CA ALA A 129 -11.13 -7.36 2.49
C ALA A 129 -12.48 -8.06 2.23
N GLU A 130 -13.57 -7.28 2.15
CA GLU A 130 -14.88 -7.81 1.76
C GLU A 130 -15.04 -7.80 0.24
N GLY A 131 -15.42 -8.95 -0.32
CA GLY A 131 -15.72 -9.04 -1.76
C GLY A 131 -14.49 -8.84 -2.66
N ALA A 132 -13.31 -9.29 -2.20
CA ALA A 132 -11.95 -9.09 -2.74
C ALA A 132 -11.67 -9.60 -4.17
N VAL A 133 -12.63 -9.46 -5.10
CA VAL A 133 -12.35 -9.52 -6.53
C VAL A 133 -12.07 -8.10 -6.98
N ASP A 134 -10.88 -7.62 -6.66
CA ASP A 134 -10.40 -6.35 -7.21
C ASP A 134 -9.83 -6.60 -8.60
N ASN A 135 -10.39 -5.95 -9.62
CA ASN A 135 -9.88 -5.98 -10.99
C ASN A 135 -8.78 -4.92 -11.21
N ILE A 136 -7.96 -4.66 -10.18
CA ILE A 136 -6.93 -3.61 -10.20
C ILE A 136 -5.56 -4.28 -10.18
N PHE A 137 -4.75 -4.00 -11.19
CA PHE A 137 -3.41 -4.55 -11.34
C PHE A 137 -2.42 -3.43 -11.57
N THR A 138 -1.30 -3.46 -10.87
CA THR A 138 -0.13 -2.64 -11.18
C THR A 138 0.79 -3.44 -12.10
N LEU A 139 1.01 -2.95 -13.32
CA LEU A 139 1.91 -3.58 -14.28
C LEU A 139 3.27 -2.89 -14.21
N ALA A 140 4.29 -3.59 -13.71
CA ALA A 140 5.68 -3.12 -13.79
C ALA A 140 6.33 -3.69 -15.06
N VAL A 141 6.67 -2.81 -16.00
CA VAL A 141 7.38 -3.18 -17.24
C VAL A 141 8.85 -2.83 -17.07
N PHE A 142 9.72 -3.82 -17.25
CA PHE A 142 11.15 -3.62 -17.28
C PHE A 142 11.65 -3.82 -18.71
N PRO A 143 12.44 -2.89 -19.27
CA PRO A 143 13.03 -3.11 -20.58
C PRO A 143 13.94 -4.34 -20.55
N ALA A 144 13.81 -5.20 -21.56
CA ALA A 144 14.73 -6.33 -21.77
C ALA A 144 16.10 -5.79 -22.21
N SER A 145 16.88 -5.32 -21.24
CA SER A 145 18.26 -4.90 -21.45
C SER A 145 19.17 -6.12 -21.43
N GLN A 146 20.20 -6.15 -22.29
CA GLN A 146 21.27 -7.15 -22.22
C GLN A 146 22.12 -6.99 -20.94
N ASP A 147 22.06 -5.80 -20.33
CA ASP A 147 22.67 -5.48 -19.05
C ASP A 147 21.59 -5.35 -17.97
N ALA A 148 21.77 -5.98 -16.80
CA ALA A 148 20.82 -5.86 -15.70
C ALA A 148 20.62 -4.38 -15.35
N PRO A 149 19.37 -3.88 -15.24
CA PRO A 149 19.15 -2.48 -14.96
C PRO A 149 19.67 -2.14 -13.55
N GLU A 150 20.47 -1.07 -13.45
CA GLU A 150 20.99 -0.59 -12.17
C GLU A 150 19.87 -0.06 -11.25
N TYR A 151 18.71 0.28 -11.81
CA TYR A 151 17.56 0.79 -11.09
C TYR A 151 16.27 0.07 -11.47
N ALA A 152 15.40 -0.18 -10.49
CA ALA A 152 13.99 -0.43 -10.74
C ALA A 152 13.31 0.89 -11.14
N TYR A 153 12.42 0.86 -12.13
CA TYR A 153 11.66 2.03 -12.57
C TYR A 153 10.17 1.75 -12.46
N MET A 154 9.39 2.79 -12.16
CA MET A 154 7.94 2.80 -12.35
C MET A 154 7.63 3.59 -13.62
N GLU A 155 6.88 2.98 -14.53
CA GLU A 155 6.40 3.62 -15.74
C GLU A 155 4.90 3.92 -15.64
N ASP A 156 4.53 5.18 -15.86
CA ASP A 156 3.15 5.56 -16.11
C ASP A 156 2.89 5.29 -17.60
N ILE A 157 1.99 4.35 -17.92
CA ILE A 157 1.65 4.00 -19.30
C ILE A 157 0.20 4.37 -19.64
N GLU A 158 0.01 4.93 -20.83
CA GLU A 158 -1.30 5.09 -21.45
C GLU A 158 -1.56 3.89 -22.36
N PHE A 159 -2.66 3.18 -22.13
CA PHE A 159 -3.06 2.04 -22.94
C PHE A 159 -4.14 2.46 -23.93
N ASP A 160 -3.83 2.46 -25.23
CA ASP A 160 -4.83 2.64 -26.28
C ASP A 160 -5.52 1.29 -26.55
N PRO A 161 -6.81 1.11 -26.22
CA PRO A 161 -7.49 -0.16 -26.39
C PRO A 161 -7.72 -0.55 -27.86
N PHE A 162 -7.42 0.33 -28.83
CA PHE A 162 -7.60 0.10 -30.26
C PHE A 162 -6.29 -0.07 -31.04
N TRP A 163 -5.13 0.19 -30.41
CA TRP A 163 -3.80 -0.03 -30.99
C TRP A 163 -2.97 -0.92 -30.06
N ILE A 164 -2.31 -1.92 -30.63
CA ILE A 164 -1.49 -2.91 -29.90
C ILE A 164 -0.19 -2.23 -29.43
N GLY A 165 -0.28 -1.36 -28.43
CA GLY A 165 0.87 -0.66 -27.87
C GLY A 165 0.51 0.19 -26.66
N ALA A 166 1.28 0.00 -25.58
CA ALA A 166 1.32 0.93 -24.46
C ALA A 166 2.26 2.10 -24.80
N LYS A 167 1.86 3.32 -24.49
CA LYS A 167 2.71 4.51 -24.60
C LYS A 167 3.20 4.89 -23.20
N THR A 168 4.51 4.84 -22.98
CA THR A 168 5.12 5.35 -21.74
C THR A 168 5.00 6.86 -21.69
N LEU A 169 4.35 7.37 -20.64
CA LEU A 169 4.16 8.79 -20.35
C LEU A 169 5.29 9.34 -19.48
N SER A 170 5.76 8.56 -18.51
CA SER A 170 6.80 8.96 -17.56
C SER A 170 7.50 7.74 -16.97
N VAL A 171 8.79 7.87 -16.65
CA VAL A 171 9.62 6.84 -15.99
C VAL A 171 10.23 7.44 -14.74
N LYS A 172 9.94 6.86 -13.56
CA LYS A 172 10.48 7.31 -12.26
C LYS A 172 11.37 6.21 -11.67
N PRO A 173 12.64 6.51 -11.32
CA PRO A 173 13.49 5.54 -10.63
C PRO A 173 12.95 5.28 -9.21
N MET A 174 12.82 4.01 -8.85
CA MET A 174 12.23 3.54 -7.59
C MET A 174 13.29 3.07 -6.58
N ALA A 175 14.29 2.31 -7.02
CA ALA A 175 15.36 1.79 -6.16
C ALA A 175 16.56 1.35 -7.00
N ARG A 176 17.77 1.38 -6.43
CA ARG A 176 18.97 0.80 -7.06
C ARG A 176 19.02 -0.71 -6.79
N ILE A 177 19.25 -1.52 -7.82
CA ILE A 177 19.34 -2.98 -7.69
C ILE A 177 20.79 -3.32 -7.31
N GLY A 178 21.00 -3.88 -6.11
CA GLY A 178 22.30 -4.43 -5.69
C GLY A 178 22.89 -3.92 -4.37
N GLU A 179 22.18 -3.09 -3.61
CA GLU A 179 22.56 -2.75 -2.23
C GLU A 179 21.57 -3.43 -1.26
N TYR A 180 21.87 -4.68 -0.90
CA TYR A 180 21.35 -5.36 0.30
C TYR A 180 22.53 -5.74 1.19
#